data_AF-A0A0G0G673-F1
#
_entry.id   AF-A0A0G0G673-F1
#
_cell.length_a   1.000
_cell.length_b   1.000
_cell.length_c   1.000
_cell.angle_alpha   90.00
_cell.angle_beta   90.00
_cell.angle_gamma   90.00
#
_symmetry.space_group_name_H-M   'P 1'
#
loop_
_entity.id
_entity.type
_entity.pdbx_description
1 polymer ?
#
loop_
_entity_poly.entity_id
_entity_poly.type
_entity_poly.pdbx_seq_one_letter_code
_entity_poly.pdbx_strand_id
1 'polypeptide(L)'
;MLKTSQAKERRKSKMKPFKPNYSGNKFLVESCQRIRMQDILRSSREKLKEALLEAEIETSGVKVGLTTSKTYNNGIRFWFKCPGCQARIAVLYKHPITGKVGCRNCLSLEYRSRKYKGMIEAKLP
;
A
#
# COMPACT_ATOMS: atom_id res chain seq x y z
N MET A 1 5.53 74.78 30.20
CA MET A 1 6.78 74.23 30.77
C MET A 1 6.38 73.57 32.10
N LEU A 2 6.67 72.32 32.47
CA LEU A 2 7.70 71.36 32.09
C LEU A 2 7.07 69.96 31.89
N LYS A 3 7.65 69.18 30.97
CA LYS A 3 7.39 67.74 30.82
C LYS A 3 8.30 67.00 31.82
N THR A 4 7.76 66.15 32.68
CA THR A 4 8.57 65.17 33.42
C THR A 4 8.40 63.79 32.81
N SER A 5 9.52 63.32 32.27
CA SER A 5 9.77 62.00 31.70
C SER A 5 9.72 60.91 32.76
N GLN A 6 8.87 59.90 32.58
CA GLN A 6 9.05 58.61 33.24
C GLN A 6 9.74 57.66 32.26
N ALA A 7 11.03 57.42 32.51
CA ALA A 7 11.84 56.45 31.80
C ALA A 7 11.36 55.03 32.16
N LYS A 8 10.96 54.24 31.15
CA LYS A 8 10.65 52.81 31.32
C LYS A 8 11.94 52.03 31.59
N GLU A 9 12.06 51.53 32.81
CA GLU A 9 13.13 50.65 33.25
C GLU A 9 13.09 49.33 32.46
N ARG A 10 14.11 49.09 31.63
CA ARG A 10 14.27 47.84 30.87
C ARG A 10 14.61 46.70 31.83
N ARG A 11 13.66 45.78 32.05
CA ARG A 11 13.90 44.51 32.77
C ARG A 11 15.02 43.73 32.06
N LYS A 12 16.22 43.67 32.66
CA LYS A 12 17.32 42.81 32.22
C LYS A 12 16.86 41.34 32.23
N SER A 13 16.77 40.71 31.07
CA SER A 13 16.53 39.27 30.98
C SER A 13 17.73 38.52 31.54
N LYS A 14 17.53 37.72 32.60
CA LYS A 14 18.58 36.84 33.16
C LYS A 14 19.07 35.89 32.06
N MET A 15 20.34 36.01 31.65
CA MET A 15 20.98 35.02 30.80
C MET A 15 21.08 33.71 31.56
N LYS A 16 20.60 32.61 30.97
CA LYS A 16 20.75 31.27 31.53
C LYS A 16 22.23 30.87 31.44
N PRO A 17 22.83 30.30 32.50
CA PRO A 17 24.23 29.89 32.46
C PRO A 17 24.44 28.81 31.39
N PHE A 18 25.53 28.96 30.65
CA PHE A 18 25.99 27.98 29.65
C PHE A 18 26.36 26.69 30.38
N LYS A 19 25.53 25.65 30.23
CA LYS A 19 25.86 24.32 30.78
C LYS A 19 26.94 23.70 29.90
N PRO A 20 28.06 23.21 30.46
CA PRO A 20 29.04 22.47 29.70
C PRO A 20 28.35 21.29 29.02
N ASN A 21 28.41 21.23 27.69
CA ASN A 21 27.95 20.06 26.97
C ASN A 21 28.92 18.93 27.32
N TYR A 22 28.45 17.96 28.09
CA TYR A 22 29.19 16.73 28.36
C TYR A 22 29.48 16.03 27.02
N SER A 23 30.66 16.30 26.46
CA SER A 23 31.20 15.72 25.23
C SER A 23 31.76 14.31 25.47
N GLY A 24 31.13 13.54 26.35
CA GLY A 24 31.31 12.09 26.35
C GLY A 24 30.66 11.55 25.07
N ASN A 25 31.32 10.61 24.40
CA ASN A 25 30.94 9.99 23.13
C ASN A 25 29.55 9.31 23.19
N LYS A 26 28.48 10.10 23.24
CA LYS A 26 27.11 9.61 23.13
C LYS A 26 26.88 9.29 21.66
N PHE A 27 26.46 8.07 21.39
CA PHE A 27 26.03 7.68 20.06
C PHE A 27 24.86 8.56 19.63
N LEU A 28 24.91 9.02 18.38
CA LEU A 28 23.84 9.77 17.77
C LEU A 28 22.66 8.83 17.50
N VAL A 29 21.43 9.30 17.64
CA VAL A 29 20.24 8.48 17.37
C VAL A 29 20.21 7.99 15.92
N GLU A 30 20.80 8.77 15.02
CA GLU A 30 21.02 8.45 13.61
C GLU A 30 22.01 7.29 13.43
N SER A 31 22.96 7.13 14.34
CA SER A 31 23.92 6.01 14.33
C SER A 31 23.36 4.73 14.95
N CYS A 32 22.16 4.80 15.54
CA CYS A 32 21.48 3.65 16.14
C CYS A 32 20.48 3.02 15.17
N GLN A 33 20.38 1.69 15.19
CA GLN A 33 19.31 0.98 14.48
C GLN A 33 17.95 1.34 15.09
N ARG A 34 17.03 1.85 14.26
CA ARG A 34 15.65 2.12 14.68
C ARG A 34 14.77 0.92 14.36
N ILE A 35 14.23 0.28 15.40
CA ILE A 35 13.22 -0.76 15.26
C ILE A 35 11.88 -0.13 15.67
N ARG A 36 11.00 0.10 14.69
CA ARG A 36 9.68 0.68 14.96
C ARG A 36 8.62 -0.40 14.96
N MET A 37 7.70 -0.34 15.92
CA MET A 37 6.56 -1.26 15.99
C MET A 37 5.73 -1.25 14.69
N GLN A 38 5.59 -0.08 14.05
CA GLN A 38 4.85 0.06 12.80
C GLN A 38 5.49 -0.71 11.64
N ASP A 39 6.82 -0.81 11.59
CA ASP A 39 7.54 -1.54 10.55
C ASP A 39 7.32 -3.05 10.73
N ILE A 40 7.37 -3.53 11.97
CA ILE A 40 7.07 -4.93 12.32
C ILE A 40 5.63 -5.28 11.93
N LEU A 41 4.65 -4.52 12.42
CA LEU A 41 3.23 -4.75 12.12
C LEU A 41 2.93 -4.75 10.62
N ARG A 42 3.59 -3.87 9.85
CA ARG A 42 3.45 -3.84 8.39
C ARG A 42 3.95 -5.13 7.75
N SER A 43 5.18 -5.53 8.09
CA SER A 43 5.79 -6.75 7.55
C SER A 43 4.98 -8.01 7.88
N SER A 44 4.45 -8.11 9.10
CA SER A 44 3.64 -9.26 9.53
C SER A 44 2.31 -9.32 8.80
N ARG A 45 1.64 -8.17 8.61
CA ARG A 45 0.37 -8.10 7.86
C ARG A 45 0.54 -8.50 6.40
N GLU A 46 1.65 -8.14 5.77
CA GLU A 46 1.94 -8.49 4.37
C GLU A 46 2.14 -9.99 4.21
N LYS A 47 2.97 -10.61 5.07
CA LYS A 47 3.21 -12.06 5.06
C LYS A 47 1.94 -12.87 5.36
N LEU A 48 1.17 -12.44 6.36
CA LEU A 48 -0.09 -13.10 6.71
C LEU A 48 -1.10 -13.02 5.57
N LYS A 49 -1.21 -11.86 4.90
CA LYS A 49 -2.09 -11.72 3.73
C LYS A 49 -1.68 -12.65 2.60
N GLU A 50 -0.39 -12.74 2.31
CA GLU A 50 0.11 -13.64 1.26
C GLU A 50 -0.24 -15.10 1.56
N ALA A 51 0.06 -15.58 2.77
CA ALA A 51 -0.25 -16.94 3.18
C ALA A 51 -1.76 -17.26 3.16
N LEU A 52 -2.61 -16.33 3.62
CA LEU A 52 -4.06 -16.51 3.61
C LEU A 52 -4.62 -16.58 2.18
N LEU A 53 -4.12 -15.72 1.28
CA LEU A 53 -4.54 -15.72 -0.12
C LEU A 53 -4.11 -16.99 -0.84
N GLU A 54 -2.89 -17.49 -0.58
CA GLU A 54 -2.42 -18.76 -1.14
C GLU A 54 -3.31 -19.93 -0.70
N ALA A 55 -3.62 -20.03 0.59
CA ALA A 55 -4.48 -21.08 1.13
C ALA A 55 -5.91 -21.02 0.57
N GLU A 56 -6.48 -19.82 0.44
CA GLU A 56 -7.84 -19.63 -0.11
C GLU A 56 -7.90 -20.04 -1.59
N ILE A 57 -6.87 -19.68 -2.38
CA ILE A 57 -6.78 -20.08 -3.79
C ILE A 57 -6.65 -21.60 -3.92
N GLU A 58 -5.82 -22.24 -3.10
CA GLU A 58 -5.66 -23.69 -3.12
C GLU A 58 -6.98 -24.40 -2.79
N THR A 59 -7.71 -23.90 -1.78
CA THR A 59 -9.02 -24.43 -1.38
C THR A 59 -10.10 -24.21 -2.44
N SER A 60 -10.00 -23.16 -3.24
CA SER A 60 -10.94 -22.89 -4.35
C SER A 60 -10.85 -23.91 -5.49
N GLY A 61 -9.87 -24.82 -5.48
CA GLY A 61 -9.65 -25.82 -6.52
C GLY A 61 -9.08 -25.25 -7.81
N VAL A 62 -8.68 -23.97 -7.81
CA VAL A 62 -8.12 -23.27 -8.97
C VAL A 62 -6.60 -23.19 -8.82
N LYS A 63 -5.86 -24.00 -9.58
CA LYS A 63 -4.39 -23.95 -9.62
C LYS A 63 -3.90 -22.73 -10.40
N VAL A 64 -3.73 -21.61 -9.71
CA VAL A 64 -3.24 -20.35 -10.31
C VAL A 64 -2.12 -19.75 -9.47
N GLY A 65 -1.10 -19.21 -10.14
CA GLY A 65 0.01 -18.55 -9.46
C GLY A 65 -0.40 -17.15 -8.97
N LEU A 66 0.20 -16.72 -7.86
CA LEU A 66 0.13 -15.35 -7.37
C LEU A 66 1.38 -14.55 -7.75
N THR A 67 1.22 -13.24 -7.81
CA THR A 67 2.33 -12.30 -7.96
C THR A 67 1.98 -10.96 -7.38
N THR A 68 2.98 -10.19 -6.99
CA THR A 68 2.81 -8.92 -6.30
C THR A 68 3.44 -7.77 -7.06
N SER A 69 2.95 -6.57 -6.80
CA SER A 69 3.59 -5.33 -7.23
C SER A 69 3.60 -4.31 -6.10
N LYS A 70 4.71 -3.59 -5.95
CA LYS A 70 4.80 -2.47 -5.02
C LYS A 70 3.97 -1.30 -5.54
N THR A 71 3.18 -0.69 -4.66
CA THR A 71 2.49 0.58 -4.94
C THR A 71 3.35 1.75 -4.49
N TYR A 72 3.01 2.97 -4.94
CA TYR A 72 3.75 4.19 -4.61
C TYR A 72 3.91 4.41 -3.09
N ASN A 73 2.89 4.09 -2.30
CA ASN A 73 2.89 4.28 -0.85
C ASN A 73 3.42 3.06 -0.07
N ASN A 74 4.37 2.31 -0.62
CA ASN A 74 4.93 1.09 -0.03
C ASN A 74 3.87 0.03 0.34
N GLY A 75 2.74 0.00 -0.38
CA GLY A 75 1.76 -1.07 -0.26
C GLY A 75 2.06 -2.21 -1.24
N ILE A 76 1.45 -3.36 -1.01
CA ILE A 76 1.53 -4.52 -1.90
C ILE A 76 0.18 -4.74 -2.56
N ARG A 77 0.16 -4.83 -3.88
CA ARG A 77 -1.02 -5.26 -4.66
C ARG A 77 -0.79 -6.67 -5.19
N PHE A 78 -1.75 -7.56 -4.89
CA PHE A 78 -1.76 -8.93 -5.36
C PHE A 78 -2.42 -9.03 -6.74
N TRP A 79 -1.91 -9.94 -7.54
CA TRP A 79 -2.36 -10.24 -8.89
C TRP A 79 -2.33 -11.74 -9.11
N PHE A 80 -3.24 -12.24 -9.92
CA PHE A 80 -3.13 -13.58 -10.48
C PHE A 80 -2.14 -13.59 -11.64
N LYS A 81 -1.43 -14.70 -11.81
CA LYS A 81 -0.75 -15.07 -13.04
C LYS A 81 -1.73 -15.90 -13.88
N CYS A 82 -2.05 -15.40 -15.07
CA CYS A 82 -2.90 -16.13 -15.99
C CYS A 82 -2.25 -17.47 -16.39
N PRO A 83 -2.95 -18.62 -16.28
CA PRO A 83 -2.36 -19.91 -16.67
C PRO A 83 -2.05 -20.01 -18.16
N GLY A 84 -2.76 -19.25 -19.02
CA GLY A 84 -2.54 -19.25 -20.47
C GLY A 84 -1.40 -18.33 -20.92
N CYS A 85 -1.47 -17.03 -20.56
CA CYS A 85 -0.52 -16.02 -21.05
C CYS A 85 0.49 -15.53 -20.01
N GLN A 86 0.44 -16.03 -18.78
CA GLN A 86 1.31 -15.63 -17.65
C GLN A 86 1.29 -14.14 -17.28
N ALA A 87 0.42 -13.35 -17.90
CA ALA A 87 0.25 -11.95 -17.58
C ALA A 87 -0.33 -11.76 -16.16
N ARG A 88 -0.05 -10.60 -15.58
CA ARG A 88 -0.56 -10.15 -14.28
C ARG A 88 -1.96 -9.60 -14.43
N ILE A 89 -2.96 -10.22 -13.80
CA ILE A 89 -4.38 -9.90 -14.02
C ILE A 89 -5.12 -9.95 -12.69
N ALA A 90 -6.09 -9.04 -12.52
CA ALA A 90 -6.86 -8.93 -11.28
C ALA A 90 -8.00 -9.97 -11.18
N VAL A 91 -8.47 -10.47 -12.33
CA VAL A 91 -9.62 -11.38 -12.42
C VAL A 91 -9.32 -12.50 -13.41
N LEU A 92 -9.56 -13.73 -12.97
CA LEU A 92 -9.61 -14.90 -13.83
C LEU A 92 -11.07 -15.33 -14.00
N TYR A 93 -11.38 -15.88 -15.16
CA TYR A 93 -12.70 -16.37 -15.51
C TYR A 93 -12.63 -17.88 -15.70
N LYS A 94 -13.73 -18.56 -15.39
CA LYS A 94 -13.95 -19.95 -15.76
C LYS A 94 -14.87 -19.98 -16.98
N HIS A 95 -14.42 -20.58 -18.08
CA HIS A 95 -15.21 -20.66 -19.29
C HIS A 95 -16.44 -21.55 -19.06
N PRO A 96 -17.66 -21.12 -19.43
CA PRO A 96 -18.90 -21.83 -19.07
C PRO A 96 -19.02 -23.22 -19.73
N ILE A 97 -18.54 -23.37 -20.96
CA ILE A 97 -18.61 -24.64 -21.71
C ILE A 97 -17.39 -25.53 -21.43
N THR A 98 -16.18 -25.02 -21.65
CA THR A 98 -14.94 -25.82 -21.55
C THR A 98 -14.41 -26.00 -20.12
N GLY A 99 -14.93 -25.25 -19.14
CA GLY A 99 -14.44 -25.27 -17.76
C GLY A 99 -13.04 -24.71 -17.55
N LYS A 100 -12.35 -24.26 -18.62
CA LYS A 100 -10.99 -23.73 -18.56
C LYS A 100 -10.94 -22.44 -17.76
N VAL A 101 -9.95 -22.30 -16.88
CA VAL A 101 -9.68 -21.07 -16.16
C VAL A 101 -8.65 -20.25 -16.92
N GLY A 102 -8.91 -18.96 -17.10
CA GLY A 102 -8.02 -18.09 -17.84
C GLY A 102 -8.46 -16.64 -17.80
N CYS A 103 -7.66 -15.76 -18.39
CA CYS A 103 -8.02 -14.36 -18.49
C CYS A 103 -9.00 -14.11 -19.63
N ARG A 104 -9.56 -12.89 -19.65
CA ARG A 104 -10.47 -12.44 -20.68
C ARG A 104 -9.95 -12.70 -22.11
N ASN A 105 -8.68 -12.40 -22.36
CA ASN A 105 -8.08 -12.55 -23.69
C ASN A 105 -7.83 -14.03 -24.03
N CYS A 106 -7.31 -14.83 -23.10
CA CYS A 106 -7.07 -16.26 -23.32
C CYS A 106 -8.36 -17.05 -23.54
N LEU A 107 -9.47 -16.59 -22.98
CA LEU A 107 -10.79 -17.20 -23.13
C LEU A 107 -11.64 -16.51 -24.22
N SER A 108 -11.08 -15.57 -24.98
CA SER A 108 -11.77 -14.82 -26.04
C SER A 108 -13.11 -14.21 -25.60
N LEU A 109 -13.16 -13.65 -24.39
CA LEU A 109 -14.37 -13.11 -23.80
C LEU A 109 -14.59 -11.65 -24.20
N GLU A 110 -15.84 -11.31 -24.51
CA GLU A 110 -16.27 -9.94 -24.80
C GLU A 110 -17.24 -9.40 -23.77
N TYR A 111 -17.17 -8.10 -23.52
CA TYR A 111 -18.18 -7.43 -22.73
C TYR A 111 -19.47 -7.33 -23.52
N ARG A 112 -20.60 -7.60 -22.86
CA ARG A 112 -21.93 -7.47 -23.43
C ARG A 112 -22.14 -6.11 -24.11
N SER A 113 -21.75 -5.04 -23.42
CA SER A 113 -21.84 -3.65 -23.91
C SER A 113 -21.07 -3.38 -25.21
N ARG A 114 -20.04 -4.18 -25.53
CA ARG A 114 -19.33 -4.09 -26.81
C ARG A 114 -20.00 -4.93 -27.88
N LYS A 115 -20.35 -6.18 -27.56
CA LYS A 115 -20.90 -7.15 -28.51
C LYS A 115 -22.26 -6.74 -29.07
N TYR A 116 -23.12 -6.18 -28.23
CA TYR A 116 -24.51 -5.85 -28.60
C TYR A 116 -24.74 -4.35 -28.75
N LYS A 117 -23.66 -3.57 -28.92
CA LYS A 117 -23.77 -2.12 -29.11
C LYS A 117 -24.65 -1.81 -30.32
N GLY A 118 -25.73 -1.04 -30.12
CA GLY A 118 -26.67 -0.66 -31.18
C GLY A 118 -27.77 -1.68 -31.46
N MET A 119 -27.81 -2.79 -30.73
CA MET A 119 -28.93 -3.74 -30.77
C MET A 119 -29.97 -3.38 -29.69
N ILE A 120 -31.26 -3.55 -30.01
CA ILE A 120 -32.32 -3.48 -29.01
C ILE A 120 -32.22 -4.75 -28.16
N GLU A 121 -31.63 -4.61 -26.98
CA GLU A 121 -31.61 -5.70 -26.00
C GLU A 121 -32.95 -5.73 -25.27
N ALA A 122 -33.71 -6.83 -25.40
CA ALA A 122 -34.75 -7.12 -24.43
C ALA A 122 -34.08 -7.25 -23.05
N LYS A 123 -34.57 -6.52 -22.05
CA LYS A 123 -34.15 -6.76 -20.66
C LYS A 123 -34.52 -8.21 -20.34
N LEU A 124 -33.51 -9.04 -20.15
CA LEU A 124 -33.71 -10.35 -19.53
C LEU A 124 -34.29 -10.09 -18.12
N PRO A 125 -35.29 -10.88 -17.69
CA PRO A 125 -35.96 -10.71 -16.40
C PRO A 125 -34.99 -10.82 -15.23
#